data_AF-A0A819MDV1-F1
#
_entry.id   AF-A0A819MDV1-F1
#
_cell.length_a   1.000
_cell.length_b   1.000
_cell.length_c   1.000
_cell.angle_alpha   90.00
_cell.angle_beta   90.00
_cell.angle_gamma   90.00
#
_symmetry.space_group_name_H-M   'P 1'
#
loop_
_entity.id
_entity.type
_entity.pdbx_description
1 polymer ?
#
loop_
_entity_poly.entity_id
_entity_poly.type
_entity_poly.pdbx_seq_one_letter_code
_entity_poly.pdbx_strand_id
1 'polypeptide(L)'
;MANLPAWLVDSRENVLKTQEWHNLTTNIYDAVDQHLAQSHVQYFTDLSDAEKSLVLERAARSLKGTVNGAPTPYDNLNKRVSDLLDKGVNNDVSRSLLKDDPLETKTDIILNKVCEGIVGLLRKWPDQKYKLHAFLNQSLPQPIRFVGWNLYLSNANQNRIEFIEKYRKNKI
;
A
#
# COMPACT_ATOMS: atom_id res chain seq x y z
N MET A 1 -3.63 12.25 -15.84
CA MET A 1 -3.76 10.96 -15.11
C MET A 1 -2.36 10.49 -14.75
N ALA A 2 -2.10 10.08 -13.51
CA ALA A 2 -0.76 9.67 -13.10
C ALA A 2 -0.42 8.31 -13.74
N ASN A 3 0.48 8.29 -14.72
CA ASN A 3 1.01 7.07 -15.29
C ASN A 3 1.98 6.43 -14.30
N LEU A 4 1.74 5.17 -13.95
CA LEU A 4 2.65 4.38 -13.14
C LEU A 4 3.79 3.86 -14.02
N PRO A 5 5.03 3.72 -13.48
CA PRO A 5 6.12 3.09 -14.21
C PRO A 5 5.76 1.66 -14.66
N ALA A 6 6.20 1.27 -15.85
CA ALA A 6 5.88 -0.05 -16.42
C ALA A 6 6.28 -1.20 -15.50
N TRP A 7 7.48 -1.15 -14.92
CA TRP A 7 7.98 -2.17 -14.00
C TRP A 7 7.04 -2.39 -12.79
N LEU A 8 6.36 -1.34 -12.33
CA LEU A 8 5.44 -1.40 -11.20
C LEU A 8 4.09 -1.98 -11.60
N VAL A 9 3.62 -1.66 -12.81
CA VAL A 9 2.41 -2.27 -13.40
C VAL A 9 2.64 -3.76 -13.62
N ASP A 10 3.77 -4.13 -14.24
CA ASP A 10 4.16 -5.52 -14.47
C ASP A 10 4.30 -6.29 -13.15
N SER A 11 4.90 -5.66 -12.13
CA SER A 11 5.02 -6.27 -10.79
C SER A 11 3.66 -6.55 -10.17
N ARG A 12 2.70 -5.61 -10.28
CA ARG A 12 1.33 -5.83 -9.82
C ARG A 12 0.67 -6.99 -10.55
N GLU A 13 0.78 -7.05 -11.87
CA GLU A 13 0.19 -8.15 -12.65
C GLU A 13 0.81 -9.50 -12.30
N ASN A 14 2.12 -9.53 -12.02
CA ASN A 14 2.81 -10.74 -11.58
C ASN A 14 2.35 -11.18 -10.19
N VAL A 15 2.10 -10.25 -9.26
CA VAL A 15 1.56 -10.55 -7.93
C VAL A 15 0.18 -11.22 -8.04
N LEU A 16 -0.70 -10.73 -8.92
CA LEU A 16 -2.05 -11.29 -9.09
C LEU A 16 -2.06 -12.74 -9.61
N LYS A 17 -0.96 -13.19 -10.22
CA LYS A 17 -0.80 -14.55 -10.74
C LYS A 17 -0.14 -15.50 -9.73
N THR A 18 0.28 -15.01 -8.56
CA THR A 18 1.00 -15.87 -7.62
C THR A 18 0.06 -16.68 -6.74
N GLN A 19 0.54 -17.84 -6.30
CA GLN A 19 -0.23 -18.69 -5.40
C GLN A 19 -0.50 -18.00 -4.06
N GLU A 20 0.42 -17.17 -3.58
CA GLU A 20 0.24 -16.42 -2.33
C GLU A 20 -0.95 -15.45 -2.41
N TRP A 21 -1.17 -14.82 -3.57
CA TRP A 21 -2.34 -13.97 -3.80
C TRP A 21 -3.64 -14.78 -3.77
N HIS A 22 -3.66 -15.91 -4.48
CA HIS A 22 -4.82 -16.82 -4.49
C HIS A 22 -5.11 -17.39 -3.09
N ASN A 23 -4.08 -17.78 -2.35
CA ASN A 23 -4.21 -18.28 -0.99
C ASN A 23 -4.75 -17.22 -0.05
N LEU A 24 -4.23 -15.99 -0.08
CA LEU A 24 -4.75 -14.92 0.76
C LEU A 24 -6.22 -14.63 0.43
N THR A 25 -6.55 -14.54 -0.85
CA THR A 25 -7.91 -14.22 -1.29
C THR A 25 -8.90 -15.31 -0.87
N THR A 26 -8.52 -16.58 -1.01
CA THR A 26 -9.34 -17.72 -0.57
C THR A 26 -9.60 -17.66 0.93
N ASN A 27 -8.55 -17.44 1.73
CA ASN A 27 -8.68 -17.31 3.19
C ASN A 27 -9.57 -16.13 3.61
N ILE A 28 -9.54 -15.02 2.87
CA ILE A 28 -10.45 -13.89 3.11
C ILE A 28 -11.90 -14.29 2.84
N TYR A 29 -12.17 -14.96 1.72
CA TYR A 29 -13.52 -15.43 1.41
C TYR A 29 -14.03 -16.43 2.45
N ASP A 30 -13.22 -17.40 2.85
CA ASP A 30 -13.59 -18.37 3.89
C ASP A 30 -13.92 -17.69 5.22
N ALA A 31 -13.13 -16.67 5.60
CA ALA A 31 -13.38 -15.88 6.81
C ALA A 31 -14.66 -15.02 6.69
N VAL A 32 -14.96 -14.48 5.52
CA VAL A 32 -16.21 -13.76 5.25
C VAL A 32 -17.40 -14.71 5.39
N ASP A 33 -17.34 -15.90 4.78
CA ASP A 33 -18.42 -16.89 4.84
C ASP A 33 -18.69 -17.36 6.27
N GLN A 34 -17.62 -17.56 7.05
CA GLN A 34 -17.74 -17.86 8.49
C GLN A 34 -18.44 -16.73 9.25
N HIS A 35 -18.11 -15.47 8.97
CA HIS A 35 -18.77 -14.32 9.60
C HIS A 35 -20.24 -14.18 9.20
N LEU A 36 -20.57 -14.40 7.92
CA LEU A 36 -21.95 -14.38 7.42
C LEU A 36 -22.80 -15.47 8.07
N ALA A 37 -22.26 -16.69 8.20
CA ALA A 37 -22.91 -17.80 8.89
C ALA A 37 -23.19 -17.46 10.37
N GLN A 38 -22.24 -16.83 11.05
CA GLN A 38 -22.39 -16.39 12.45
C GLN A 38 -23.43 -15.26 12.62
N SER A 39 -23.58 -14.39 11.63
CA SER A 39 -24.56 -13.29 11.67
C SER A 39 -25.92 -13.66 11.07
N HIS A 40 -26.13 -14.93 10.68
CA HIS A 40 -27.34 -15.42 10.02
C HIS A 40 -27.69 -14.66 8.72
N VAL A 41 -26.68 -14.15 8.02
CA VAL A 41 -26.84 -13.49 6.72
C VAL A 41 -26.50 -14.49 5.62
N GLN A 42 -27.39 -14.68 4.64
CA GLN A 42 -27.21 -15.67 3.59
C GLN A 42 -26.23 -15.21 2.50
N TYR A 43 -26.29 -13.94 2.09
CA TYR A 43 -25.45 -13.43 1.01
C TYR A 43 -24.73 -12.15 1.40
N PHE A 44 -23.46 -12.06 1.03
CA PHE A 44 -22.68 -10.83 1.20
C PHE A 44 -23.31 -9.61 0.51
N THR A 45 -24.08 -9.84 -0.56
CA THR A 45 -24.81 -8.81 -1.30
C THR A 45 -25.89 -8.12 -0.49
N ASP A 46 -26.44 -8.81 0.52
CA ASP A 46 -27.55 -8.33 1.35
C ASP A 46 -27.10 -7.28 2.38
N LEU A 47 -25.78 -7.16 2.57
CA LEU A 47 -25.17 -6.17 3.44
C LEU A 47 -25.11 -4.78 2.79
N SER A 48 -25.32 -3.75 3.60
CA SER A 48 -24.98 -2.36 3.21
C SER A 48 -23.47 -2.20 3.00
N ASP A 49 -23.05 -1.15 2.28
CA ASP A 49 -21.62 -0.92 2.00
C ASP A 49 -20.77 -0.74 3.28
N ALA A 50 -21.36 -0.18 4.33
CA ALA A 50 -20.72 -0.05 5.64
C ALA A 50 -20.53 -1.43 6.29
N GLU A 51 -21.52 -2.30 6.23
CA GLU A 51 -21.46 -3.67 6.77
C GLU A 51 -20.49 -4.54 5.97
N LYS A 52 -20.49 -4.45 4.64
CA LYS A 52 -19.52 -5.12 3.76
C LYS A 52 -18.09 -4.75 4.16
N SER A 53 -17.83 -3.47 4.34
CA SER A 53 -16.51 -2.97 4.76
C SER A 53 -16.10 -3.52 6.12
N LEU A 54 -17.04 -3.55 7.07
CA LEU A 54 -16.80 -4.03 8.43
C LEU A 54 -16.59 -5.55 8.50
N VAL A 55 -17.31 -6.33 7.69
CA VAL A 55 -17.10 -7.79 7.58
C VAL A 55 -15.75 -8.08 6.95
N LEU A 56 -15.38 -7.39 5.87
CA LEU A 56 -14.07 -7.54 5.24
C LEU A 56 -12.94 -7.13 6.19
N GLU A 57 -13.11 -6.07 6.97
CA GLU A 57 -12.12 -5.67 7.96
C GLU A 57 -11.95 -6.72 9.06
N ARG A 58 -13.05 -7.32 9.54
CA ARG A 58 -13.02 -8.41 10.52
C ARG A 58 -12.33 -9.66 9.96
N ALA A 59 -12.67 -10.06 8.74
CA ALA A 59 -12.01 -11.16 8.03
C ALA A 59 -10.51 -10.89 7.84
N ALA A 60 -10.12 -9.67 7.43
CA ALA A 60 -8.72 -9.32 7.30
C ALA A 60 -7.98 -9.31 8.65
N ARG A 61 -8.65 -8.95 9.75
CA ARG A 61 -8.07 -8.97 11.10
C ARG A 61 -7.95 -10.39 11.66
N SER A 62 -8.89 -11.29 11.40
CA SER A 62 -8.80 -12.69 11.85
C SER A 62 -7.63 -13.44 11.20
N LEU A 63 -7.20 -12.98 10.02
CA LEU A 63 -6.04 -13.50 9.30
C LEU A 63 -4.70 -12.87 9.74
N LYS A 64 -4.72 -11.81 10.56
CA LYS A 64 -3.51 -11.19 11.12
C LYS A 64 -3.14 -11.88 12.44
N GLY A 65 -1.94 -12.42 12.53
CA GLY A 65 -1.41 -13.04 13.74
C GLY A 65 -0.19 -13.90 13.45
N THR A 66 0.20 -14.77 14.38
CA THR A 66 1.07 -15.91 14.09
C THR A 66 0.27 -17.16 14.40
N VAL A 67 0.10 -18.05 13.43
CA VAL A 67 -0.52 -19.35 13.69
C VAL A 67 0.61 -20.31 14.02
N ASN A 68 0.76 -20.68 15.29
CA ASN A 68 1.77 -21.65 15.76
C ASN A 68 3.22 -21.29 15.35
N GLY A 69 3.57 -19.99 15.34
CA GLY A 69 4.90 -19.52 14.94
C GLY A 69 5.19 -19.57 13.44
N ALA A 70 4.22 -19.93 12.60
CA ALA A 70 4.35 -19.93 11.14
C ALA A 70 3.90 -18.58 10.52
N PRO A 71 4.48 -18.18 9.37
CA PRO A 71 4.07 -16.99 8.63
C PRO A 71 2.61 -17.06 8.17
N THR A 72 1.89 -15.95 8.25
CA THR A 72 0.51 -15.89 7.76
C THR A 72 0.45 -15.84 6.23
N PRO A 73 -0.72 -16.12 5.63
CA PRO A 73 -0.96 -15.86 4.21
C PRO A 73 -0.62 -14.42 3.80
N TYR A 74 -0.85 -13.45 4.69
CA TYR A 74 -0.48 -12.05 4.48
C TYR A 74 1.04 -11.83 4.45
N ASP A 75 1.78 -12.45 5.38
CA ASP A 75 3.24 -12.35 5.42
C ASP A 75 3.88 -12.99 4.18
N ASN A 76 3.36 -14.14 3.75
CA ASN A 76 3.80 -14.82 2.53
C ASN A 76 3.57 -13.96 1.29
N LEU A 77 2.39 -13.35 1.17
CA LEU A 77 2.12 -12.41 0.08
C LEU A 77 3.04 -11.20 0.13
N ASN A 78 3.24 -10.57 1.30
CA ASN A 78 4.13 -9.41 1.42
C ASN A 78 5.56 -9.74 1.02
N LYS A 79 6.09 -10.87 1.47
CA LYS A 79 7.42 -11.33 1.06
C LYS A 79 7.48 -11.49 -0.45
N ARG A 80 6.47 -12.13 -1.05
CA ARG A 80 6.41 -12.32 -2.50
C ARG A 80 6.32 -11.00 -3.27
N VAL A 81 5.54 -10.04 -2.77
CA VAL A 81 5.43 -8.69 -3.32
C VAL A 81 6.79 -8.00 -3.30
N SER A 82 7.50 -8.04 -2.18
CA SER A 82 8.85 -7.47 -2.08
C SER A 82 9.82 -8.08 -3.10
N ASP A 83 9.87 -9.41 -3.19
CA ASP A 83 10.73 -10.11 -4.16
C ASP A 83 10.43 -9.73 -5.62
N LEU A 84 9.15 -9.55 -5.96
CA LEU A 84 8.73 -9.16 -7.31
C LEU A 84 9.02 -7.70 -7.61
N LEU A 85 8.84 -6.80 -6.65
CA LEU A 85 9.18 -5.39 -6.80
C LEU A 85 10.68 -5.21 -6.98
N ASP A 86 11.51 -5.86 -6.16
CA ASP A 86 12.97 -5.79 -6.27
C ASP A 86 13.46 -6.28 -7.64
N LYS A 87 12.91 -7.41 -8.10
CA LYS A 87 13.19 -7.92 -9.46
C LYS A 87 12.73 -6.95 -10.54
N GLY A 88 11.54 -6.38 -10.41
CA GLY A 88 10.97 -5.43 -11.37
C GLY A 88 11.86 -4.20 -11.53
N VAL A 89 12.23 -3.55 -10.41
CA VAL A 89 13.12 -2.38 -10.42
C VAL A 89 14.49 -2.74 -10.98
N ASN A 90 15.09 -3.84 -10.53
CA ASN A 90 16.43 -4.22 -10.98
C ASN A 90 16.47 -4.57 -12.47
N ASN A 91 15.41 -5.16 -13.02
CA ASN A 91 15.28 -5.41 -14.45
C ASN A 91 15.14 -4.10 -15.25
N ASP A 92 14.35 -3.14 -14.77
CA ASP A 92 14.21 -1.82 -15.40
C ASP A 92 15.53 -1.07 -15.40
N VAL A 93 16.22 -1.03 -14.25
CA VAL A 93 17.55 -0.43 -14.10
C VAL A 93 18.56 -1.09 -15.02
N SER A 94 18.58 -2.43 -15.10
CA SER A 94 19.49 -3.15 -15.99
C SER A 94 19.23 -2.82 -17.46
N ARG A 95 17.96 -2.64 -17.87
CA ARG A 95 17.61 -2.18 -19.23
C ARG A 95 18.05 -0.74 -19.48
N SER A 96 17.98 0.14 -18.49
CA SER A 96 18.49 1.52 -18.59
C SER A 96 20.01 1.56 -18.72
N LEU A 97 20.73 0.77 -17.91
CA LEU A 97 22.20 0.67 -17.96
C LEU A 97 22.74 0.13 -19.29
N LEU A 98 21.93 -0.65 -20.03
CA LEU A 98 22.31 -1.16 -21.35
C LEU A 98 22.13 -0.13 -22.48
N LYS A 99 21.37 0.95 -22.24
CA LYS A 99 21.01 1.95 -23.26
C LYS A 99 21.89 3.19 -23.22
N ASP A 100 22.38 3.57 -22.04
CA ASP A 100 23.17 4.77 -21.82
C ASP A 100 24.46 4.40 -21.06
N ASP A 101 25.59 5.06 -21.37
CA ASP A 101 26.80 5.02 -20.53
C ASP A 101 26.57 5.96 -19.33
N PRO A 102 26.16 5.45 -18.16
CA PRO A 102 25.57 6.29 -17.13
C PRO A 102 26.68 6.96 -16.31
N LEU A 103 26.61 8.28 -16.19
CA LEU A 103 27.43 9.06 -15.24
C LEU A 103 27.04 8.77 -13.77
N GLU A 104 25.83 8.24 -13.54
CA GLU A 104 25.28 7.93 -12.23
C GLU A 104 25.59 6.49 -11.80
N THR A 105 25.70 6.25 -10.49
CA THR A 105 25.87 4.89 -9.99
C THR A 105 24.58 4.09 -10.14
N LYS A 106 24.68 2.75 -10.21
CA LYS A 106 23.50 1.87 -10.22
C LYS A 106 22.54 2.14 -9.05
N THR A 107 23.09 2.48 -7.88
CA THR A 107 22.32 2.80 -6.68
C THR A 107 21.47 4.06 -6.88
N ASP A 108 22.04 5.11 -7.48
CA ASP A 108 21.34 6.36 -7.75
C ASP A 108 20.17 6.13 -8.71
N ILE A 109 20.40 5.34 -9.76
CA ILE A 109 19.37 4.98 -10.74
C ILE A 109 18.24 4.19 -10.06
N ILE A 110 18.56 3.23 -9.19
CA ILE A 110 17.55 2.50 -8.41
C ILE A 110 16.72 3.46 -7.56
N LEU A 111 17.38 4.35 -6.81
CA LEU A 111 16.69 5.31 -5.94
C LEU A 111 15.77 6.24 -6.74
N ASN A 112 16.23 6.72 -7.89
CA ASN A 112 15.43 7.55 -8.80
C ASN A 112 14.19 6.81 -9.30
N LYS A 113 14.34 5.57 -9.78
CA LYS A 113 13.22 4.72 -10.26
C LYS A 113 12.22 4.39 -9.17
N VAL A 114 12.68 4.10 -7.96
CA VAL A 114 11.82 3.85 -6.80
C VAL A 114 11.06 5.11 -6.41
N CYS A 115 11.73 6.27 -6.40
CA CYS A 115 11.10 7.56 -6.12
C CYS A 115 10.00 7.90 -7.14
N GLU A 116 10.24 7.67 -8.43
CA GLU A 116 9.23 7.82 -9.48
C GLU A 116 8.01 6.93 -9.23
N GLY A 117 8.24 5.67 -8.85
CA GLY A 117 7.18 4.74 -8.47
C GLY A 117 6.36 5.24 -7.29
N ILE A 118 7.01 5.66 -6.20
CA ILE A 118 6.36 6.20 -5.00
C ILE A 118 5.54 7.45 -5.34
N VAL A 119 6.10 8.38 -6.12
CA VAL A 119 5.39 9.59 -6.57
C VAL A 119 4.16 9.24 -7.41
N GLY A 120 4.28 8.29 -8.35
CA GLY A 120 3.16 7.81 -9.14
C GLY A 120 2.05 7.21 -8.28
N LEU A 121 2.41 6.37 -7.31
CA LEU A 121 1.48 5.77 -6.35
C LEU A 121 0.76 6.81 -5.50
N LEU A 122 1.49 7.79 -4.95
CA LEU A 122 0.92 8.85 -4.13
C LEU A 122 0.00 9.78 -4.92
N ARG A 123 0.31 10.07 -6.18
CA ARG A 123 -0.58 10.84 -7.06
C ARG A 123 -1.85 10.08 -7.40
N LYS A 124 -1.77 8.75 -7.56
CA LYS A 124 -2.92 7.90 -7.86
C LYS A 124 -3.81 7.65 -6.63
N TRP A 125 -3.19 7.51 -5.46
CA TRP A 125 -3.86 7.22 -4.20
C TRP A 125 -3.39 8.18 -3.09
N PRO A 126 -3.84 9.44 -3.11
CA PRO A 126 -3.39 10.48 -2.19
C PRO A 126 -3.69 10.17 -0.71
N ASP A 127 -4.75 9.40 -0.44
CA ASP A 127 -5.13 8.99 0.91
C ASP A 127 -4.11 8.06 1.56
N GLN A 128 -3.22 7.45 0.77
CA GLN A 128 -2.13 6.60 1.26
C GLN A 128 -0.94 7.40 1.82
N LYS A 129 -1.03 8.74 1.90
CA LYS A 129 0.03 9.62 2.40
C LYS A 129 0.57 9.21 3.77
N TYR A 130 -0.26 8.62 4.65
CA TYR A 130 0.15 8.13 5.97
C TYR A 130 1.30 7.11 5.90
N LYS A 131 1.46 6.39 4.78
CA LYS A 131 2.58 5.46 4.56
C LYS A 131 3.94 6.18 4.53
N LEU A 132 3.97 7.49 4.24
CA LEU A 132 5.17 8.30 4.35
C LEU A 132 5.68 8.43 5.79
N HIS A 133 4.89 8.06 6.81
CA HIS A 133 5.37 7.97 8.18
C HIS A 133 6.51 6.95 8.35
N ALA A 134 6.70 6.02 7.40
CA ALA A 134 7.88 5.16 7.37
C ALA A 134 9.21 5.96 7.29
N PHE A 135 9.17 7.17 6.74
CA PHE A 135 10.31 8.09 6.67
C PHE A 135 10.36 9.08 7.85
N LEU A 136 9.59 8.86 8.91
CA LEU A 136 9.63 9.74 10.08
C LEU A 136 11.02 9.64 10.73
N ASN A 137 11.63 10.79 11.03
CA ASN A 137 13.04 10.94 11.43
C ASN A 137 14.08 10.64 10.32
N GLN A 138 13.65 10.47 9.06
CA GLN A 138 14.55 10.36 7.91
C GLN A 138 14.29 11.50 6.93
N SER A 139 15.32 11.91 6.19
CA SER A 139 15.17 12.88 5.12
C SER A 139 14.36 12.27 3.97
N LEU A 140 13.19 12.83 3.67
CA LEU A 140 12.45 12.43 2.47
C LEU A 140 13.32 12.70 1.23
N PRO A 141 13.50 11.71 0.33
CA PRO A 141 14.13 11.92 -0.96
C PRO A 141 13.49 13.08 -1.70
N GLN A 142 14.31 13.89 -2.38
CA GLN A 142 13.86 15.13 -3.03
C GLN A 142 12.64 14.96 -3.94
N PRO A 143 12.53 13.90 -4.78
CA PRO A 143 11.36 13.73 -5.65
C PRO A 143 10.05 13.47 -4.88
N ILE A 144 10.15 12.82 -3.71
CA ILE A 144 8.99 12.46 -2.88
C ILE A 144 8.56 13.65 -2.03
N ARG A 145 9.52 14.47 -1.57
CA ARG A 145 9.30 15.58 -0.63
C ARG A 145 8.21 16.55 -1.09
N PHE A 146 8.27 17.01 -2.34
CA PHE A 146 7.30 17.97 -2.87
C PHE A 146 5.88 17.42 -2.86
N VAL A 147 5.70 16.18 -3.33
CA VAL A 147 4.39 15.52 -3.36
C VAL A 147 3.89 15.23 -1.94
N GLY A 148 4.77 14.73 -1.06
CA GLY A 148 4.43 14.48 0.33
C GLY A 148 3.96 15.75 1.04
N TRP A 149 4.72 16.85 0.95
CA TRP A 149 4.32 18.11 1.56
C TRP A 149 3.01 18.65 0.99
N ASN A 150 2.80 18.59 -0.33
CA ASN A 150 1.52 18.99 -0.91
C ASN A 150 0.36 18.18 -0.34
N LEU A 151 0.52 16.87 -0.16
CA LEU A 151 -0.53 15.99 0.39
C LEU A 151 -0.82 16.24 1.88
N TYR A 152 0.18 16.62 2.66
CA TYR A 152 0.00 16.93 4.09
C TYR A 152 -0.48 18.37 4.32
N LEU A 153 -0.05 19.30 3.47
CA LEU A 153 -0.33 20.73 3.62
C LEU A 153 -1.55 21.20 2.84
N SER A 154 -2.08 20.41 1.89
CA SER A 154 -3.27 20.78 1.09
C SER A 154 -4.48 21.17 1.97
N ASN A 155 -4.61 20.55 3.14
CA ASN A 155 -5.70 20.81 4.09
C ASN A 155 -5.20 21.44 5.40
N ALA A 156 -4.01 22.07 5.41
CA ALA A 156 -3.38 22.59 6.62
C ALA A 156 -4.29 23.54 7.41
N ASN A 157 -5.06 24.39 6.72
CA ASN A 157 -6.00 25.31 7.36
C ASN A 157 -7.19 24.58 8.00
N GLN A 158 -7.78 23.61 7.30
CA GLN A 158 -8.89 22.81 7.81
C GLN A 158 -8.46 21.96 9.01
N ASN A 159 -7.33 21.27 8.91
CA ASN A 159 -6.76 20.47 9.99
C ASN A 159 -6.42 21.32 11.23
N ARG A 160 -5.94 22.56 11.01
CA ARG A 160 -5.68 23.52 12.09
C ARG A 160 -6.98 23.94 12.79
N ILE A 161 -8.04 24.22 12.03
CA ILE A 161 -9.36 24.58 12.58
C ILE A 161 -9.90 23.42 13.42
N GLU A 162 -9.90 22.20 12.89
CA GLU A 162 -10.35 21.00 13.60
C GLU A 162 -9.54 20.72 14.87
N PHE A 163 -8.22 20.90 14.82
CA PHE A 163 -7.36 20.77 16.00
C PHE A 163 -7.71 21.82 17.08
N ILE A 164 -7.91 23.08 16.70
CA ILE A 164 -8.31 24.15 17.62
C ILE A 164 -9.68 23.84 18.24
N GLU A 165 -10.64 23.36 17.44
CA GLU A 165 -11.96 22.96 17.94
C GLU A 165 -11.88 21.78 18.91
N LYS A 166 -11.09 20.75 18.60
CA LYS A 166 -10.88 19.59 19.47
C LYS A 166 -10.18 19.99 20.77
N TYR A 167 -9.21 20.88 20.71
CA TYR A 167 -8.53 21.42 21.89
C TYR A 167 -9.46 22.27 22.76
N ARG A 168 -10.36 23.07 22.17
CA ARG A 168 -11.40 23.81 22.89
C ARG A 168 -12.41 22.87 23.57
N LYS A 169 -12.84 21.80 22.89
CA LYS A 169 -13.78 20.81 23.43
C LYS A 169 -13.18 19.99 24.59
N ASN A 170 -11.88 19.71 24.57
CA ASN A 170 -11.18 18.97 25.62
C ASN A 170 -10.74 19.83 26.82
N LYS A 171 -11.06 21.13 26.83
CA LYS A 171 -10.72 22.08 27.90
C LYS A 171 -11.88 22.41 28.85
N ILE A 172 -12.95 21.61 28.86
CA ILE A 172 -14.07 21.68 29.80
C ILE A 172 -14.03 20.45 30.71
#